data_AF-A0A537FT98-F1
#
_entry.id   AF-A0A537FT98-F1
#
_cell.length_a   1.000
_cell.length_b   1.000
_cell.length_c   1.000
_cell.angle_alpha   90.00
_cell.angle_beta   90.00
_cell.angle_gamma   90.00
#
_symmetry.space_group_name_H-M   'P 1'
#
loop_
_entity.id
_entity.type
_entity.pdbx_description
1 polymer ?
#
loop_
_entity_poly.entity_id
_entity_poly.type
_entity_poly.pdbx_seq_one_letter_code
_entity_poly.pdbx_strand_id
1 'polypeptide(L)'
;MISYDVADRLDRDPLQILKYLAKEMATAGSFEGGKGYFQGKFSRETINRLIGAYSNRFVICPVCHRPDTRVERRDRLSFLVCEACGARSSILTT
;
A
#
# COMPACT_ATOMS: atom_id res chain seq x y z
N MET A 1 6.14 12.69 -7.98
CA MET A 1 6.39 11.63 -8.97
C MET A 1 6.67 10.38 -8.18
N ILE A 2 5.80 9.38 -8.26
CA ILE A 2 6.05 8.08 -7.64
C ILE A 2 6.40 7.18 -8.81
N SER A 3 7.69 6.91 -8.96
CA SER A 3 8.22 6.03 -9.98
C SER A 3 7.68 4.61 -9.75
N TYR A 4 7.37 3.92 -10.85
CA TYR A 4 6.87 2.54 -10.96
C TYR A 4 7.64 1.50 -10.12
N ASP A 5 8.85 1.86 -9.73
CA ASP A 5 9.84 1.08 -9.01
C ASP A 5 9.44 0.70 -7.56
N VAL A 6 8.58 1.48 -6.88
CA VAL A 6 8.20 1.18 -5.48
C VAL A 6 7.14 0.08 -5.38
N ALA A 7 6.16 0.06 -6.29
CA ALA A 7 5.12 -0.97 -6.30
C ALA A 7 5.68 -2.33 -6.73
N ASP A 8 6.57 -2.33 -7.71
CA ASP A 8 7.29 -3.51 -8.20
C ASP A 8 8.25 -4.06 -7.14
N ARG A 9 9.05 -3.19 -6.50
CA ARG A 9 9.94 -3.59 -5.39
C ARG A 9 9.24 -4.12 -4.15
N LEU A 10 7.98 -3.76 -3.95
CA LEU A 10 7.19 -4.20 -2.81
C LEU A 10 6.35 -5.44 -3.11
N ASP A 11 6.34 -5.92 -4.36
CA ASP A 11 5.44 -6.97 -4.85
C ASP A 11 3.99 -6.66 -4.42
N ARG A 12 3.56 -5.41 -4.65
CA ARG A 12 2.24 -4.93 -4.29
C ARG A 12 1.52 -4.35 -5.47
N ASP A 13 0.23 -4.67 -5.53
CA ASP A 13 -0.65 -4.19 -6.57
C ASP A 13 -0.82 -2.65 -6.45
N PRO A 14 -0.39 -1.87 -7.46
CA PRO A 14 -0.43 -0.41 -7.41
C PRO A 14 -1.86 0.11 -7.25
N LEU A 15 -2.87 -0.65 -7.71
CA LEU A 15 -4.27 -0.32 -7.57
C LEU A 15 -4.73 -0.38 -6.10
N GLN A 16 -4.19 -1.30 -5.29
CA GLN A 16 -4.48 -1.34 -3.85
C GLN A 16 -3.91 -0.12 -3.12
N ILE A 17 -2.67 0.27 -3.44
CA ILE A 17 -2.04 1.47 -2.90
C ILE A 17 -2.91 2.69 -3.22
N LEU A 18 -3.37 2.78 -4.47
CA LEU A 18 -4.17 3.89 -4.94
C LEU A 18 -5.55 3.95 -4.28
N LYS A 19 -6.22 2.80 -4.09
CA LYS A 19 -7.48 2.73 -3.33
C LYS A 19 -7.32 3.21 -1.90
N TYR A 20 -6.25 2.79 -1.22
CA TYR A 20 -5.96 3.23 0.14
C TYR A 20 -5.74 4.74 0.20
N LEU A 21 -4.91 5.27 -0.71
CA LEU A 21 -4.61 6.70 -0.80
C LEU A 21 -5.85 7.53 -1.14
N ALA A 22 -6.66 7.09 -2.11
CA ALA A 22 -7.92 7.73 -2.49
C ALA A 22 -8.90 7.81 -1.31
N LYS A 23 -8.97 6.73 -0.51
CA LYS A 23 -9.82 6.65 0.67
C LYS A 23 -9.36 7.60 1.78
N GLU A 24 -8.07 7.58 2.14
CA GLU A 24 -7.51 8.47 3.16
C GLU A 24 -7.59 9.95 2.76
N MET A 25 -7.46 10.25 1.45
CA MET A 25 -7.56 11.62 0.93
C MET A 25 -9.01 12.06 0.66
N ALA A 26 -10.01 11.20 0.94
CA ALA A 26 -11.41 11.42 0.61
C ALA A 26 -11.62 11.97 -0.81
N THR A 27 -10.82 11.49 -1.76
CA THR A 27 -10.67 12.06 -3.09
C THR A 27 -10.69 10.96 -4.13
N ALA A 28 -11.30 11.24 -5.28
CA ALA A 28 -11.21 10.36 -6.44
C ALA A 28 -9.76 10.38 -6.99
N GLY A 29 -9.08 9.24 -6.87
CA GLY A 29 -7.81 8.97 -7.53
C GLY A 29 -8.03 8.11 -8.78
N SER A 30 -7.50 8.53 -9.92
CA SER A 30 -7.46 7.74 -11.15
C SER A 30 -6.07 7.14 -11.34
N PHE A 31 -5.99 5.88 -11.75
CA PHE A 31 -4.74 5.24 -12.14
C PHE A 31 -4.72 5.13 -13.66
N GLU A 32 -3.89 5.93 -14.33
CA GLU A 32 -3.70 5.86 -15.79
C GLU A 32 -2.21 5.71 -16.12
N GLY A 33 -1.87 4.75 -16.99
CA GLY A 33 -0.53 4.59 -17.54
C GLY A 33 0.57 4.35 -16.50
N GLY A 34 0.27 3.65 -15.40
CA GLY A 34 1.24 3.41 -14.33
C GLY A 34 1.46 4.59 -13.38
N LYS A 35 0.68 5.67 -13.52
CA LYS A 35 0.73 6.86 -12.67
C LYS A 35 -0.61 7.09 -12.00
N GLY A 36 -0.58 7.27 -10.68
CA GLY A 36 -1.76 7.69 -9.93
C GLY A 36 -1.94 9.19 -9.99
N TYR A 37 -3.08 9.62 -10.52
CA TYR A 37 -3.55 11.00 -10.53
C TYR A 37 -4.57 11.16 -9.39
N PHE A 38 -4.35 12.12 -8.51
CA PHE A 38 -5.29 12.47 -7.45
C PHE A 38 -5.96 13.80 -7.80
N GLN A 39 -7.30 13.87 -7.74
CA GLN A 39 -8.01 15.14 -7.93
C GLN A 39 -7.90 16.02 -6.68
N GLY A 40 -6.88 16.86 -6.60
CA GLY A 40 -6.74 17.84 -5.53
C GLY A 40 -5.35 18.45 -5.44
N LYS A 41 -5.22 19.55 -4.67
CA LYS A 41 -3.92 20.10 -4.29
C LYS A 41 -3.40 19.34 -3.07
N PHE A 42 -2.62 18.30 -3.29
CA PHE A 42 -1.94 17.57 -2.21
C PHE A 42 -0.48 17.99 -2.12
N SER A 43 -0.09 18.40 -0.92
CA SER A 43 1.32 18.64 -0.60
C SER A 43 2.09 17.32 -0.65
N ARG A 44 3.35 17.38 -1.13
CA ARG A 44 4.26 16.23 -1.17
C ARG A 44 4.44 15.59 0.20
N GLU A 45 4.41 16.38 1.27
CA GLU A 45 4.49 15.91 2.65
C GLU A 45 3.32 15.00 3.04
N THR A 46 2.08 15.38 2.69
CA THR A 46 0.89 14.56 2.96
C THR A 46 0.99 13.22 2.25
N ILE A 47 1.40 13.23 0.98
CA ILE A 47 1.60 12.01 0.18
C ILE A 47 2.67 11.12 0.83
N ASN A 48 3.82 11.68 1.18
CA ASN A 48 4.89 10.92 1.85
C ASN A 48 4.44 10.33 3.18
N ARG A 49 3.68 11.09 3.99
CA ARG A 49 3.13 10.62 5.26
C ARG A 49 2.18 9.43 5.06
N LEU A 50 1.29 9.52 4.07
CA LEU A 50 0.35 8.45 3.74
C LEU A 50 1.06 7.20 3.19
N ILE A 51 2.06 7.37 2.32
CA ILE A 51 2.88 6.27 1.82
C ILE A 51 3.64 5.61 2.98
N GLY A 52 4.23 6.39 3.89
CA GLY A 52 4.92 5.86 5.07
C GLY A 52 3.97 5.08 5.98
N ALA A 53 2.75 5.58 6.19
CA ALA A 53 1.72 4.88 6.97
C ALA A 53 1.26 3.60 6.27
N TYR A 54 1.11 3.62 4.94
CA TYR A 54 0.78 2.45 4.14
C TYR A 54 1.87 1.40 4.23
N SER A 55 3.14 1.76 4.00
CA SER A 55 4.26 0.81 4.11
C SER A 55 4.35 0.21 5.50
N ASN A 56 4.17 1.01 6.57
CA ASN A 56 4.16 0.47 7.92
C ASN A 56 3.02 -0.54 8.19
N ARG A 57 1.87 -0.41 7.52
CA ARG A 57 0.71 -1.31 7.69
C ARG A 57 0.70 -2.52 6.76
N PHE A 58 1.18 -2.36 5.53
CA PHE A 58 0.96 -3.32 4.43
C PHE A 58 2.26 -3.91 3.86
N VAL A 59 3.41 -3.44 4.33
CA VAL A 59 4.74 -3.91 3.90
C VAL A 59 5.56 -4.36 5.10
N ILE A 60 5.61 -3.55 6.15
CA ILE A 60 6.43 -3.84 7.33
C ILE A 60 5.68 -4.82 8.22
N CYS A 61 6.34 -5.90 8.60
CA CYS A 61 5.81 -6.85 9.56
C CYS A 61 5.70 -6.18 10.95
N PRO A 62 4.54 -6.27 11.64
CA PRO A 62 4.39 -5.69 12.98
C PRO A 62 5.18 -6.45 14.07
N VAL A 63 5.72 -7.63 13.76
CA VAL A 63 6.46 -8.47 14.73
C VAL A 63 7.96 -8.28 14.60
N CYS A 64 8.50 -8.39 13.39
CA CYS A 64 9.95 -8.35 13.15
C CYS A 64 10.43 -7.05 12.48
N HIS A 65 9.51 -6.13 12.16
CA HIS A 65 9.79 -4.87 11.46
C HIS A 65 10.52 -5.03 10.12
N ARG A 66 10.47 -6.24 9.52
CA ARG A 66 11.06 -6.49 8.21
C ARG A 66 10.07 -6.21 7.09
N PRO A 67 10.54 -5.72 5.94
CA PRO A 67 9.72 -5.55 4.74
C PRO A 67 9.48 -6.88 3.99
N ASP A 68 10.03 -8.01 4.47
CA ASP A 68 9.86 -9.35 3.91
C ASP A 68 8.45 -9.91 4.19
N THR A 69 7.43 -9.29 3.59
CA THR A 69 6.03 -9.70 3.71
C THR A 69 5.36 -9.89 2.36
N ARG A 70 4.46 -10.86 2.30
CA ARG A 70 3.66 -11.20 1.13
C ARG A 70 2.19 -10.97 1.42
N VAL A 71 1.44 -10.42 0.46
CA VAL A 71 -0.02 -10.33 0.57
C VAL A 71 -0.65 -11.53 -0.14
N GLU A 72 -1.30 -12.38 0.63
CA GLU A 72 -2.19 -13.42 0.13
C GLU A 72 -3.63 -12.90 0.09
N ARG A 73 -4.24 -12.89 -1.09
CA ARG A 73 -5.69 -12.66 -1.21
C ARG A 73 -6.42 -13.98 -1.07
N ARG A 74 -7.34 -14.07 -0.10
CA ARG A 74 -8.30 -15.18 0.02
C ARG A 74 -9.71 -14.61 0.03
N ASP A 75 -10.48 -14.93 -1.01
CA ASP A 75 -11.83 -14.42 -1.23
C ASP A 75 -11.87 -12.88 -1.21
N ARG A 76 -12.59 -12.32 -0.24
CA ARG A 76 -12.80 -10.87 -0.04
C ARG A 76 -11.80 -10.27 0.94
N LEU A 77 -10.98 -11.11 1.59
CA LEU A 77 -10.02 -10.70 2.60
C LEU A 77 -8.60 -10.79 2.04
N SER A 78 -7.76 -9.86 2.47
CA SER A 78 -6.33 -9.90 2.18
C SER A 78 -5.60 -10.26 3.48
N PHE A 79 -4.52 -11.02 3.37
CA PHE A 79 -3.70 -11.46 4.49
C PHE A 79 -2.25 -11.09 4.22
N LEU A 80 -1.63 -10.37 5.14
CA LEU A 80 -0.20 -10.10 5.15
C LEU A 80 0.51 -11.25 5.85
N VAL A 81 1.40 -11.94 5.15
CA VAL A 81 2.16 -13.08 5.65
C VAL A 81 3.64 -12.72 5.61
N CYS A 82 4.32 -12.70 6.74
CA CYS A 82 5.76 -12.44 6.78
C CYS A 82 6.53 -13.73 6.52
N GLU A 83 7.39 -13.73 5.51
CA GLU A 83 8.22 -14.89 5.17
C GLU A 83 9.43 -15.03 6.12
N ALA A 84 9.85 -13.93 6.76
CA ALA A 84 10.97 -13.94 7.70
C ALA A 84 10.63 -14.47 9.10
N CYS A 85 9.43 -14.19 9.62
CA CYS A 85 9.01 -14.60 10.97
C CYS A 85 7.77 -15.49 11.03
N GLY A 86 7.10 -15.73 9.89
CA GLY A 86 5.87 -16.53 9.83
C GLY A 86 4.62 -15.83 10.37
N ALA A 87 4.71 -14.55 10.76
CA ALA A 87 3.57 -13.80 11.25
C ALA A 87 2.50 -13.65 10.16
N ARG A 88 1.25 -13.95 10.50
CA ARG A 88 0.10 -13.81 9.61
C ARG A 88 -0.85 -12.77 10.19
N SER A 89 -1.12 -11.71 9.43
CA SER A 89 -1.99 -10.61 9.84
C SER A 89 -3.07 -10.38 8.79
N SER A 90 -4.33 -10.41 9.19
CA SER A 90 -5.44 -10.06 8.29
C SER A 90 -5.43 -8.56 8.02
N ILE A 91 -5.36 -8.17 6.75
CA ILE A 91 -5.46 -6.78 6.32
C ILE A 91 -6.82 -6.56 5.65
N LEU A 92 -7.65 -5.70 6.25
CA LEU A 92 -8.89 -5.26 5.59
C LEU A 92 -8.55 -4.15 4.59
N THR A 93 -8.69 -4.48 3.31
CA THR A 93 -8.87 -3.46 2.26
C THR A 93 -10.37 -3.16 2.18
N THR A 94 -10.89 -2.39 3.13
CA THR A 94 -12.25 -1.81 3.02
C THR A 94 -12.21 -0.63 2.06
#